data_AF-A0A7D9H7M3-F1
#
_entry.id   AF-A0A7D9H7M3-F1
#
_cell.length_a   1.000
_cell.length_b   1.000
_cell.length_c   1.000
_cell.angle_alpha   90.00
_cell.angle_beta   90.00
_cell.angle_gamma   90.00
#
_symmetry.space_group_name_H-M   'P 1'
#
loop_
_entity.id
_entity.type
_entity.pdbx_description
1 polymer ?
#
loop_
_entity_poly.entity_id
_entity_poly.type
_entity_poly.pdbx_seq_one_letter_code
_entity_poly.pdbx_strand_id
1 'polypeptide(L)' 'EEIYDLICTEIGIKWKDFARALRFSDGKIEELHQVLIYNESRYTSTTWTWVPLLEALSKSRRNDLRNKIQEM' A
#
# COMPACT_ATOMS: atom_id res chain seq x y z
N GLU A 1 3.30 -3.63 11.37
CA GLU A 1 2.68 -4.88 10.85
C GLU A 1 1.18 -4.75 10.70
N GLU A 2 0.44 -4.31 11.73
CA GLU A 2 -1.04 -4.27 11.73
C GLU A 2 -1.70 -3.56 10.51
N ILE A 3 -1.17 -2.41 10.07
CA ILE A 3 -1.66 -1.70 8.88
C ILE A 3 -1.42 -2.51 7.59
N TYR A 4 -0.29 -3.21 7.49
CA TYR A 4 0.03 -4.01 6.32
C TYR A 4 -0.87 -5.24 6.23
N ASP A 5 -1.11 -5.90 7.36
CA ASP A 5 -2.03 -7.04 7.44
C ASP A 5 -3.45 -6.62 7.08
N LEU A 6 -3.89 -5.45 7.55
CA LEU A 6 -5.17 -4.87 7.19
C LEU A 6 -5.28 -4.65 5.68
N ILE A 7 -4.26 -4.04 5.06
CA ILE A 7 -4.24 -3.82 3.60
C ILE A 7 -4.24 -5.17 2.87
N CYS A 8 -3.42 -6.13 3.27
CA CYS A 8 -3.38 -7.45 2.67
C CYS A 8 -4.72 -8.17 2.71
N THR A 9 -5.44 -8.03 3.83
CA THR A 9 -6.73 -8.69 4.04
C THR A 9 -7.87 -8.00 3.28
N GLU A 10 -7.89 -6.66 3.25
CA GLU A 10 -9.07 -5.92 2.78
C GLU A 10 -8.94 -5.36 1.37
N ILE A 11 -7.74 -5.17 0.81
CA ILE A 11 -7.55 -4.51 -0.51
C ILE A 11 -8.23 -5.28 -1.65
N GLY A 12 -8.34 -6.61 -1.53
CA GLY A 12 -9.00 -7.50 -2.49
C GLY A 12 -8.49 -7.30 -3.92
N ILE A 13 -9.39 -7.33 -4.90
CA ILE A 13 -9.06 -7.22 -6.34
C ILE A 13 -8.34 -5.92 -6.74
N LYS A 14 -8.34 -4.90 -5.87
CA LYS A 14 -7.71 -3.59 -6.13
C LYS A 14 -6.22 -3.55 -5.82
N TRP A 15 -5.64 -4.64 -5.32
CA TRP A 15 -4.24 -4.72 -4.96
C TRP A 15 -3.27 -4.37 -6.10
N LYS A 16 -3.59 -4.75 -7.35
CA LYS A 16 -2.77 -4.40 -8.53
C LYS A 16 -2.84 -2.91 -8.87
N ASP A 17 -4.01 -2.30 -8.77
CA ASP A 17 -4.19 -0.86 -8.97
C ASP A 17 -3.45 -0.07 -7.88
N PHE A 18 -3.50 -0.55 -6.65
CA PHE A 18 -2.74 -0.02 -5.52
C PHE A 18 -1.22 -0.12 -5.75
N ALA A 19 -0.72 -1.28 -6.17
CA ALA A 19 0.70 -1.47 -6.47
C ALA A 19 1.19 -0.58 -7.62
N ARG A 20 0.39 -0.43 -8.68
CA ARG A 20 0.66 0.52 -9.76
C ARG A 20 0.70 1.97 -9.27
N ALA A 21 -0.20 2.35 -8.36
CA ALA A 21 -0.20 3.69 -7.76
C ALA A 21 1.06 3.96 -6.91
N LEU A 22 1.66 2.92 -6.33
CA LEU A 22 2.98 2.95 -5.69
C LEU A 22 4.16 2.92 -6.69
N ARG A 23 3.88 3.06 -7.99
CA ARG A 23 4.86 3.03 -9.08
C ARG A 23 5.63 1.70 -9.21
N PHE A 24 5.02 0.60 -8.80
CA PHE A 24 5.55 -0.72 -9.16
C PHE A 24 5.16 -1.06 -10.60
N SER A 25 6.13 -1.52 -11.39
CA SER A 25 5.88 -1.99 -12.75
C SER A 25 5.22 -3.36 -12.72
N ASP A 26 4.18 -3.58 -13.54
CA ASP A 26 3.44 -4.84 -13.63
C ASP A 26 4.32 -6.09 -13.81
N GLY A 27 5.49 -5.95 -14.45
CA GLY A 27 6.45 -7.06 -14.65
C GLY A 27 7.24 -7.50 -13.41
N LYS A 28 7.07 -6.84 -12.26
CA LYS A 28 7.75 -7.19 -10.98
C LYS A 28 6.78 -7.55 -9.86
N ILE A 29 5.48 -7.59 -10.15
CA ILE A 29 4.45 -7.74 -9.13
C ILE A 29 3.79 -9.11 -9.30
N GLU A 30 4.29 -10.09 -8.57
CA GLU A 30 3.61 -11.39 -8.44
C GLU A 30 2.66 -11.39 -7.23
N GLU A 31 3.03 -10.71 -6.14
CA GLU A 31 2.29 -10.72 -4.88
C GLU A 31 2.26 -9.36 -4.18
N LEU A 32 1.16 -9.09 -3.46
CA LEU A 32 0.97 -7.85 -2.70
C LEU A 32 1.97 -7.69 -1.56
N HIS A 33 2.35 -8.77 -0.88
CA HIS A 33 3.32 -8.71 0.23
C HIS A 33 4.67 -8.14 -0.22
N GLN A 34 5.12 -8.47 -1.44
CA GLN A 34 6.36 -7.95 -2.00
C GLN A 34 6.29 -6.43 -2.23
N VAL A 35 5.12 -5.92 -2.61
CA VAL A 35 4.88 -4.47 -2.81
C VAL A 35 5.02 -3.73 -1.49
N LEU A 36 4.46 -4.27 -0.41
CA LEU A 36 4.50 -3.64 0.91
C LEU A 36 5.91 -3.68 1.51
N ILE A 37 6.59 -4.83 1.46
CA ILE A 37 7.98 -4.98 1.95
C ILE A 37 8.93 -4.04 1.18
N TYR A 38 8.79 -3.97 -0.14
CA TYR A 38 9.64 -3.07 -0.93
C TYR A 38 9.33 -1.61 -0.60
N ASN A 39 8.06 -1.24 -0.44
CA ASN A 39 7.70 0.10 -0.02
C ASN A 39 8.30 0.42 1.36
N GLU A 40 8.28 -0.53 2.29
CA GLU A 40 8.94 -0.42 3.60
C GLU A 40 10.43 -0.14 3.48
N SER A 41 11.14 -0.97 2.70
CA SER A 41 12.57 -0.83 2.48
C SER A 41 12.98 0.53 1.90
N ARG A 42 12.10 1.13 1.08
CA ARG A 42 12.37 2.37 0.34
C ARG A 42 12.33 3.62 1.21
N TYR A 43 11.65 3.56 2.36
CA TYR A 43 11.53 4.70 3.28
C TYR A 43 12.10 4.39 4.68
N THR A 44 13.04 3.44 4.79
CA THR A 44 13.81 3.13 6.02
C THR A 44 14.68 4.27 6.56
N SER A 45 14.71 5.42 5.87
CA SER A 45 15.21 6.69 6.40
C SER A 45 14.35 7.15 7.58
N THR A 46 14.91 7.96 8.49
CA THR A 46 14.28 8.55 9.71
C THR A 46 12.99 9.37 9.48
N THR A 47 12.45 9.37 8.27
CA THR A 47 11.25 10.04 7.82
C THR A 47 10.26 9.06 7.19
N TRP A 48 10.08 7.88 7.80
CA TRP A 48 8.99 6.98 7.42
C TRP A 48 7.65 7.72 7.49
N THR A 49 6.90 7.75 6.39
CA THR A 49 5.60 8.41 6.30
C THR A 49 4.61 7.53 5.55
N TRP A 50 3.39 7.45 6.09
CA TRP A 50 2.26 6.72 5.48
C TRP A 50 1.66 7.43 4.27
N VAL A 51 2.08 8.66 3.96
CA VAL A 51 1.52 9.48 2.89
C VAL A 51 1.50 8.78 1.52
N PRO A 52 2.60 8.14 1.04
CA PRO A 52 2.59 7.44 -0.24
C PRO A 52 1.57 6.28 -0.28
N LEU A 53 1.40 5.62 0.87
CA LEU A 53 0.48 4.49 1.05
C LEU A 53 -0.98 4.96 1.02
N LEU A 54 -1.30 6.02 1.76
CA LEU A 54 -2.64 6.63 1.77
C LEU A 54 -3.01 7.22 0.41
N GLU A 55 -2.05 7.83 -0.30
CA GLU A 55 -2.26 8.30 -1.67
C GLU A 55 -2.53 7.15 -2.64
N ALA A 56 -1.81 6.04 -2.52
CA ALA A 56 -2.02 4.87 -3.37
C ALA A 56 -3.39 4.22 -3.10
N LEU A 57 -3.84 4.17 -1.85
CA LEU A 57 -5.20 3.74 -1.50
C LEU A 57 -6.26 4.65 -2.12
N SER A 58 -6.06 5.98 -2.05
CA SER A 58 -6.96 6.94 -2.71
C SER A 58 -7.01 6.72 -4.24
N LYS A 59 -5.85 6.59 -4.88
CA LYS A 59 -5.73 6.37 -6.34
C LYS A 59 -6.33 5.04 -6.79
N SER A 60 -6.28 4.01 -5.95
CA SER A 60 -6.91 2.69 -6.20
C SER A 60 -8.39 2.64 -5.83
N ARG A 61 -8.99 3.79 -5.47
CA ARG A 61 -10.40 3.92 -5.06
C ARG A 61 -10.73 3.17 -3.76
N ARG A 62 -9.74 2.95 -2.91
CA ARG A 62 -9.87 2.36 -1.57
C ARG A 62 -9.79 3.42 -0.47
N ASN A 63 -10.65 4.44 -0.59
CA ASN A 63 -10.77 5.50 0.42
C ASN A 63 -11.34 4.98 1.75
N ASP A 64 -12.09 3.88 1.70
CA ASP A 64 -12.53 3.12 2.88
C ASP A 64 -11.33 2.66 3.72
N LEU A 65 -10.36 1.98 3.10
CA LEU A 65 -9.14 1.52 3.76
C LEU A 65 -8.28 2.69 4.22
N ARG A 66 -8.16 3.71 3.38
CA ARG A 66 -7.42 4.93 3.73
C ARG A 66 -7.96 5.54 5.02
N ASN A 67 -9.27 5.74 5.12
CA ASN A 67 -9.89 6.34 6.30
C ASN A 67 -9.68 5.45 7.53
N LYS A 68 -9.88 4.14 7.37
CA LYS A 68 -9.67 3.16 8.45
C LYS A 68 -8.24 3.20 9.00
N ILE A 69 -7.23 3.33 8.14
CA ILE A 69 -5.82 3.45 8.56
C ILE A 69 -5.54 4.81 9.22
N GLN A 70 -6.21 5.88 8.81
CA GLN A 70 -6.04 7.20 9.43
C GLN A 70 -6.70 7.31 10.82
N GLU A 71 -7.63 6.41 11.13
CA GLU A 71 -8.33 6.32 12.42
C GLU A 71 -7.63 5.41 13.44
N MET A 72 -6.58 4.67 13.02
CA MET A 72 -5.72 3.84 13.88
C MET A 72 -4.56 4.65 14.46
#